data_AF-A0A5P9J754-F1
#
_entry.id   AF-A0A5P9J754-F1
#
_cell.length_a   1.000
_cell.length_b   1.000
_cell.length_c   1.000
_cell.angle_alpha   90.00
_cell.angle_beta   90.00
_cell.angle_gamma   90.00
#
_symmetry.space_group_name_H-M   'P 1'
#
loop_
_entity.id
_entity.type
_entity.pdbx_description
1 polymer ?
#
loop_
_entity_poly.entity_id
_entity_poly.type
_entity_poly.pdbx_seq_one_letter_code
_entity_poly.pdbx_strand_id
1 'polypeptide(L)'
;MADMPASIDDVQTMLRDQDYVCGRPLATVAYLALTLGRPLFLEGEAGTGKTEIAKAIAAALGRKLIRLQCYEGLDAASAVYEWNFAEQMIAIRSAEATGGADRAALKTELFTEDYLISRPLLEAMRPQTGGAPVLLIDEIDRTDAPFEAFLLEALSDFAVTIPELGTIKAPEPPIVILTSNRTREVHDALKRRCLYHWVDYPAFEREIDILQARAPEASADLSRQVVAFVQKLRGKDLFKKPGVAETIDWAKCLLALDMMELSPQVIADTLGAILKYQDDIQRMEGSEAKRLLDEVNAELSPA
;
A
#
# COMPACT_ATOMS: atom_id res chain seq x y z
N MET A 1 -18.16 1.13 -17.08
CA MET A 1 -17.02 0.43 -16.45
C MET A 1 -15.78 1.14 -16.96
N ALA A 2 -14.83 1.47 -16.10
CA ALA A 2 -13.56 2.00 -16.60
C ALA A 2 -12.85 0.88 -17.37
N ASP A 3 -12.52 1.16 -18.63
CA ASP A 3 -11.82 0.20 -19.47
C ASP A 3 -10.35 0.08 -19.01
N MET A 4 -9.75 -1.08 -19.24
CA MET A 4 -8.33 -1.28 -18.99
C MET A 4 -7.51 -0.28 -19.83
N PRO A 5 -6.39 0.25 -19.31
CA PRO A 5 -5.56 1.21 -20.03
C PRO A 5 -4.99 0.57 -21.30
N ALA A 6 -5.03 1.29 -22.43
CA ALA A 6 -4.57 0.79 -23.74
C ALA A 6 -3.11 1.13 -24.02
N SER A 7 -2.50 2.01 -23.22
CA SER A 7 -1.11 2.42 -23.36
C SER A 7 -0.42 2.71 -22.02
N ILE A 8 0.90 2.84 -22.04
CA ILE A 8 1.70 3.25 -20.87
C ILE A 8 1.33 4.70 -20.46
N ASP A 9 1.05 5.55 -21.43
CA ASP A 9 0.70 6.96 -21.18
C ASP A 9 -0.72 7.06 -20.59
N ASP A 10 -1.62 6.14 -20.96
CA ASP A 10 -2.94 6.00 -20.34
C ASP A 10 -2.80 5.62 -18.87
N VAL A 11 -1.90 4.69 -18.52
CA VAL A 11 -1.62 4.34 -17.12
C VAL A 11 -1.12 5.56 -16.33
N GLN A 12 -0.21 6.35 -16.90
CA GLN A 12 0.28 7.56 -16.21
C GLN A 12 -0.84 8.57 -15.99
N THR A 13 -1.71 8.77 -16.98
CA THR A 13 -2.85 9.69 -16.88
C THR A 13 -3.87 9.19 -15.86
N MET A 14 -4.27 7.92 -15.98
CA MET A 14 -5.18 7.24 -15.07
C MET A 14 -4.73 7.32 -13.61
N LEU A 15 -3.44 7.13 -13.34
CA LEU A 15 -2.89 7.25 -12.00
C LEU A 15 -2.80 8.69 -11.52
N ARG A 16 -2.44 9.63 -12.40
CA ARG A 16 -2.40 11.06 -12.08
C ARG A 16 -3.77 11.61 -11.71
N ASP A 17 -4.84 11.15 -12.37
CA ASP A 17 -6.22 11.52 -12.04
C ASP A 17 -6.65 11.04 -10.63
N GLN A 18 -5.89 10.15 -10.02
CA GLN A 18 -6.05 9.68 -8.64
C GLN A 18 -4.93 10.20 -7.72
N ASP A 19 -4.32 11.33 -8.07
CA ASP A 19 -3.22 11.99 -7.37
C ASP A 19 -1.97 11.10 -7.16
N TYR A 20 -1.78 10.09 -8.01
CA TYR A 20 -0.60 9.22 -8.00
C TYR A 20 0.32 9.53 -9.18
N VAL A 21 1.37 10.31 -8.92
CA VAL A 21 2.35 10.66 -9.94
C VAL A 21 3.44 9.60 -10.00
N CYS A 22 3.56 8.93 -11.16
CA CYS A 22 4.57 7.91 -11.39
C CYS A 22 5.47 8.22 -12.60
N GLY A 23 6.70 7.72 -12.55
CA GLY A 23 7.60 7.74 -13.71
C GLY A 23 7.24 6.66 -14.72
N ARG A 24 7.73 6.84 -15.96
CA ARG A 24 7.53 5.89 -17.07
C ARG A 24 7.91 4.44 -16.73
N PRO A 25 9.00 4.15 -15.98
CA PRO A 25 9.34 2.77 -15.63
C PRO A 25 8.24 2.07 -14.82
N LEU A 26 7.70 2.69 -13.77
CA LEU A 26 6.62 2.13 -12.97
C LEU A 26 5.34 1.97 -13.79
N ALA A 27 4.99 2.97 -14.59
CA ALA A 27 3.83 2.91 -15.49
C ALA A 27 3.94 1.77 -16.50
N THR A 28 5.15 1.51 -17.02
CA THR A 28 5.40 0.41 -17.97
C THR A 28 5.15 -0.95 -17.31
N VAL A 29 5.69 -1.16 -16.10
CA VAL A 29 5.50 -2.43 -15.38
C VAL A 29 4.04 -2.61 -14.97
N ALA A 30 3.37 -1.54 -14.52
CA ALA A 30 1.94 -1.58 -14.20
C ALA A 30 1.08 -1.88 -15.43
N TYR A 31 1.34 -1.25 -16.58
CA TYR A 31 0.66 -1.55 -17.84
C TYR A 31 0.81 -3.02 -18.23
N LEU A 32 2.04 -3.56 -18.17
CA LEU A 32 2.31 -4.96 -18.47
C LEU A 32 1.64 -5.90 -17.47
N ALA A 33 1.58 -5.55 -16.18
CA ALA A 33 0.90 -6.34 -15.15
C ALA A 33 -0.59 -6.45 -15.43
N LEU A 34 -1.24 -5.33 -15.73
CA LEU A 34 -2.66 -5.27 -16.07
C LEU A 34 -2.97 -6.01 -17.37
N THR A 35 -2.15 -5.82 -18.40
CA THR A 35 -2.36 -6.43 -19.72
C THR A 35 -2.13 -7.95 -19.71
N LEU A 36 -1.12 -8.42 -18.98
CA LEU A 36 -0.76 -9.84 -18.93
C LEU A 36 -1.45 -10.60 -17.80
N GLY A 37 -2.22 -9.92 -16.94
CA GLY A 37 -2.81 -10.52 -15.75
C GLY A 37 -1.78 -11.09 -14.77
N ARG A 38 -0.60 -10.46 -14.69
CA ARG A 38 0.51 -10.92 -13.82
C ARG A 38 0.58 -10.07 -12.55
N PRO A 39 0.88 -10.65 -11.38
CA PRO A 39 1.07 -9.88 -10.16
C PRO A 39 2.20 -8.86 -10.30
N LEU A 40 2.01 -7.67 -9.74
CA LEU A 40 3.02 -6.61 -9.66
C LEU A 40 3.68 -6.64 -8.28
N PHE A 41 5.00 -6.77 -8.21
CA PHE A 41 5.76 -6.73 -6.96
C PHE A 41 6.58 -5.45 -6.88
N LEU A 42 6.27 -4.63 -5.87
CA LEU A 42 6.87 -3.34 -5.60
C LEU A 42 7.75 -3.42 -4.35
N GLU A 43 9.04 -3.27 -4.54
CA GLU A 43 10.02 -3.28 -3.46
C GLU A 43 10.70 -1.91 -3.40
N GLY A 44 11.05 -1.42 -2.22
CA GLY A 44 11.74 -0.13 -2.10
C GLY A 44 11.64 0.49 -0.72
N GLU A 45 12.10 1.73 -0.61
CA GLU A 45 12.17 2.46 0.65
C GLU A 45 10.78 2.78 1.24
N ALA A 46 10.70 2.92 2.56
CA ALA A 46 9.45 3.30 3.22
C ALA A 46 8.97 4.68 2.75
N GLY A 47 7.65 4.85 2.62
CA GLY A 47 7.07 6.14 2.26
C GLY A 47 7.26 6.58 0.81
N THR A 48 7.63 5.69 -0.12
CA THR A 48 7.75 6.00 -1.57
C THR A 48 6.48 5.78 -2.39
N GLY A 49 5.35 5.43 -1.74
CA GLY A 49 4.05 5.28 -2.41
C GLY A 49 3.74 3.88 -2.97
N LYS A 50 4.44 2.83 -2.52
CA LYS A 50 4.20 1.44 -2.96
C LYS A 50 2.77 0.93 -2.68
N THR A 51 2.25 1.24 -1.50
CA THR A 51 0.87 0.86 -1.11
C THR A 51 -0.17 1.73 -1.82
N GLU A 52 0.19 2.98 -2.14
CA GLU A 52 -0.73 3.98 -2.65
C GLU A 52 -1.14 3.72 -4.11
N ILE A 53 -0.25 3.15 -4.91
CA ILE A 53 -0.57 2.76 -6.30
C ILE A 53 -1.73 1.76 -6.38
N ALA A 54 -1.88 0.86 -5.41
CA ALA A 54 -2.97 -0.10 -5.39
C ALA A 54 -4.32 0.60 -5.19
N LYS A 55 -4.35 1.63 -4.34
CA LYS A 55 -5.53 2.48 -4.14
C LYS A 55 -5.85 3.25 -5.42
N ALA A 56 -4.84 3.84 -6.06
CA ALA A 56 -5.01 4.60 -7.30
C ALA A 56 -5.53 3.71 -8.44
N ILE A 57 -4.99 2.50 -8.62
CA ILE A 57 -5.46 1.55 -9.62
C ILE A 57 -6.91 1.12 -9.31
N ALA A 58 -7.22 0.79 -8.06
CA ALA A 58 -8.57 0.39 -7.67
C ALA A 58 -9.60 1.50 -7.93
N ALA A 59 -9.28 2.73 -7.52
CA ALA A 59 -10.14 3.88 -7.72
C ALA A 59 -10.34 4.19 -9.21
N ALA A 60 -9.27 4.22 -9.99
CA ALA A 60 -9.35 4.53 -11.41
C ALA A 60 -10.12 3.48 -12.22
N LEU A 61 -9.98 2.20 -11.89
CA LEU A 61 -10.69 1.12 -12.56
C LEU A 61 -12.11 0.89 -11.99
N GLY A 62 -12.50 1.62 -10.93
CA GLY A 62 -13.76 1.44 -10.22
C GLY A 62 -13.89 0.05 -9.59
N ARG A 63 -12.78 -0.53 -9.13
CA ARG A 63 -12.71 -1.88 -8.54
C ARG A 63 -12.61 -1.79 -7.02
N LYS A 64 -13.12 -2.82 -6.34
CA LYS A 64 -12.95 -2.96 -4.90
C LYS A 64 -11.48 -3.20 -4.58
N LEU A 65 -10.94 -2.44 -3.63
CA LEU A 65 -9.63 -2.69 -3.05
C LEU A 65 -9.78 -3.63 -1.86
N ILE A 66 -9.10 -4.76 -1.90
CA ILE A 66 -9.02 -5.70 -0.80
C ILE A 66 -7.57 -5.73 -0.31
N ARG A 67 -7.35 -5.48 0.97
CA ARG A 67 -6.01 -5.44 1.57
C ARG A 67 -5.79 -6.63 2.47
N LEU A 68 -4.75 -7.40 2.18
CA LEU A 68 -4.14 -8.37 3.07
C LEU A 68 -2.88 -7.73 3.67
N GLN A 69 -2.94 -7.36 4.94
CA GLN A 69 -1.78 -6.85 5.66
C GLN A 69 -0.94 -8.02 6.16
N CYS A 70 0.32 -8.07 5.75
CA CYS A 70 1.28 -9.05 6.21
C CYS A 70 1.97 -8.58 7.51
N TYR A 71 2.12 -9.52 8.45
CA TYR A 71 2.80 -9.34 9.73
C TYR A 71 3.31 -10.70 10.23
N GLU A 72 4.16 -10.68 11.25
CA GLU A 72 4.75 -11.90 11.80
C GLU A 72 3.67 -12.76 12.48
N GLY A 73 3.62 -14.05 12.13
CA GLY A 73 2.62 -14.98 12.65
C GLY A 73 1.25 -14.90 11.95
N LEU A 74 1.15 -14.20 10.81
CA LEU A 74 -0.03 -14.30 9.95
C LEU A 74 -0.20 -15.73 9.43
N ASP A 75 -1.38 -16.30 9.61
CA ASP A 75 -1.70 -17.67 9.21
C ASP A 75 -2.75 -17.74 8.08
N ALA A 76 -2.96 -18.94 7.54
CA ALA A 76 -3.92 -19.17 6.47
C ALA A 76 -5.37 -18.88 6.91
N ALA A 77 -5.73 -19.11 8.16
CA ALA A 77 -7.07 -18.81 8.67
C ALA A 77 -7.35 -17.30 8.62
N SER A 78 -6.44 -16.49 9.17
CA SER A 78 -6.55 -15.02 9.18
C SER A 78 -6.52 -14.41 7.77
N ALA A 79 -5.95 -15.12 6.79
CA ALA A 79 -5.90 -14.67 5.40
C ALA A 79 -7.09 -15.15 4.55
N VAL A 80 -7.61 -16.36 4.78
CA VAL A 80 -8.68 -16.97 3.96
C VAL A 80 -10.04 -16.88 4.63
N TYR A 81 -10.22 -17.46 5.82
CA TYR A 81 -11.53 -17.49 6.48
C TYR A 81 -11.44 -17.85 7.96
N GLU A 82 -12.48 -17.44 8.69
CA GLU A 82 -12.75 -17.94 10.04
C GLU A 82 -14.23 -18.34 10.17
N TRP A 83 -14.50 -19.33 11.02
CA TRP A 83 -15.86 -19.70 11.37
C TRP A 83 -16.37 -18.82 12.51
N ASN A 84 -17.58 -18.28 12.36
CA ASN A 84 -18.27 -17.56 13.43
C ASN A 84 -18.86 -18.54 14.45
N PHE A 85 -18.01 -19.06 15.33
CA PHE A 85 -18.42 -20.02 16.35
C PHE A 85 -19.50 -19.46 17.29
N ALA A 86 -19.51 -18.15 17.55
CA ALA A 86 -20.52 -17.55 18.41
C ALA A 86 -21.93 -17.67 17.79
N GLU A 87 -22.06 -17.34 16.50
CA GLU A 87 -23.33 -17.49 15.78
C GLU A 87 -23.73 -18.95 15.60
N GLN A 88 -22.78 -19.84 15.29
CA GLN A 88 -23.02 -21.28 15.24
C GLN A 88 -23.58 -21.80 16.57
N MET A 89 -23.01 -21.38 17.70
CA MET A 89 -23.49 -21.79 19.03
C MET A 89 -24.88 -21.24 19.36
N ILE A 90 -25.22 -20.02 18.90
CA ILE A 90 -26.58 -19.47 19.04
C ILE A 90 -27.57 -20.29 18.22
N ALA A 91 -27.22 -20.64 16.98
CA ALA A 91 -28.05 -21.46 16.10
C ALA A 91 -28.31 -22.85 16.70
N ILE A 92 -27.27 -23.51 17.21
CA ILE A 92 -27.39 -24.81 17.91
C ILE A 92 -28.37 -24.70 19.08
N ARG A 93 -28.19 -23.71 19.97
CA ARG A 93 -29.05 -23.56 21.16
C ARG A 93 -30.50 -23.27 20.79
N SER A 94 -30.73 -22.49 19.74
CA SER A 94 -32.09 -22.20 19.24
C SER A 94 -32.77 -23.45 18.67
N ALA A 95 -32.02 -24.26 17.91
CA ALA A 95 -32.51 -25.51 17.35
C ALA A 95 -32.76 -26.59 18.44
N GLU A 96 -31.93 -26.65 19.47
CA GLU A 96 -32.14 -27.52 20.64
C GLU A 96 -33.40 -27.11 21.44
N ALA A 97 -33.61 -25.80 21.65
CA ALA A 97 -34.76 -25.29 22.39
C ALA A 97 -36.12 -25.55 21.68
N THR A 98 -36.11 -25.66 20.35
CA THR A 98 -37.30 -25.98 19.54
C THR A 98 -37.54 -27.48 19.39
N GLY A 99 -36.67 -28.34 19.94
CA GLY A 99 -36.90 -29.77 20.13
C GLY A 99 -36.83 -30.64 18.87
N GLY A 100 -36.30 -30.13 17.75
CA GLY A 100 -36.46 -30.76 16.43
C GLY A 100 -35.19 -31.18 15.69
N ALA A 101 -34.00 -31.04 16.27
CA ALA A 101 -32.79 -31.06 15.46
C ALA A 101 -32.12 -32.45 15.37
N ASP A 102 -32.13 -33.04 14.17
CA ASP A 102 -31.26 -34.18 13.84
C ASP A 102 -29.80 -33.70 13.84
N ARG A 103 -28.95 -34.40 14.62
CA ARG A 103 -27.55 -34.05 14.83
C ARG A 103 -26.72 -34.09 13.54
N ALA A 104 -27.13 -34.91 12.57
CA ALA A 104 -26.50 -34.96 11.25
C ALA A 104 -26.89 -33.74 10.40
N ALA A 105 -28.17 -33.37 10.38
CA ALA A 105 -28.67 -32.18 9.68
C ALA A 105 -28.04 -30.89 10.24
N LEU A 106 -27.96 -30.77 11.57
CA LEU A 106 -27.30 -29.65 12.24
C LEU A 106 -25.85 -29.44 11.79
N LYS A 107 -25.06 -30.52 11.64
CA LYS A 107 -23.67 -30.38 11.18
C LYS A 107 -23.59 -29.77 9.78
N THR A 108 -24.46 -30.19 8.87
CA THR A 108 -24.50 -29.65 7.51
C THR A 108 -24.98 -28.21 7.48
N GLU A 109 -25.89 -27.83 8.38
CA GLU A 109 -26.42 -26.47 8.49
C GLU A 109 -25.42 -25.47 9.12
N LEU A 110 -24.47 -25.94 9.93
CA LEU A 110 -23.52 -25.07 10.65
C LEU A 110 -22.27 -24.70 9.84
N PHE A 111 -21.87 -25.53 8.88
CA PHE A 111 -20.71 -25.28 8.02
C PHE A 111 -21.14 -24.77 6.65
N THR A 112 -21.76 -23.59 6.64
CA THR A 112 -22.32 -22.92 5.46
C THR A 112 -21.76 -21.51 5.33
N GLU A 113 -21.93 -20.87 4.17
CA GLU A 113 -21.43 -19.50 3.96
C GLU A 113 -21.99 -18.48 4.96
N ASP A 114 -23.16 -18.75 5.57
CA ASP A 114 -23.82 -17.87 6.54
C ASP A 114 -22.99 -17.65 7.81
N TYR A 115 -22.20 -18.64 8.22
CA TYR A 115 -21.33 -18.56 9.40
C TYR A 115 -19.86 -18.32 9.04
N LEU A 116 -19.55 -18.15 7.75
CA LEU A 116 -18.19 -18.02 7.25
C LEU A 116 -17.78 -16.55 7.21
N ILE A 117 -16.87 -16.16 8.10
CA ILE A 117 -16.23 -14.84 8.05
C ILE A 117 -15.16 -14.88 6.96
N SER A 118 -15.45 -14.24 5.83
CA SER A 118 -14.49 -14.12 4.74
C SER A 118 -13.35 -13.19 5.14
N ARG A 119 -12.11 -13.65 4.92
CA ARG A 119 -10.88 -12.84 5.06
C ARG A 119 -10.36 -12.42 3.69
N PRO A 120 -9.36 -11.53 3.61
CA PRO A 120 -9.00 -10.84 2.36
C PRO A 120 -8.74 -11.74 1.15
N LEU A 121 -8.09 -12.90 1.32
CA LEU A 121 -7.83 -13.80 0.19
C LEU A 121 -9.11 -14.43 -0.35
N LEU A 122 -9.96 -14.97 0.53
CA LEU A 122 -11.24 -15.53 0.08
C LEU A 122 -12.13 -14.47 -0.56
N GLU A 123 -12.17 -13.29 0.05
CA GLU A 123 -12.92 -12.15 -0.50
C GLU A 123 -12.45 -11.80 -1.91
N ALA A 124 -11.14 -11.83 -2.17
CA ALA A 124 -10.57 -11.57 -3.49
C ALA A 124 -10.87 -12.67 -4.51
N MET A 125 -11.12 -13.92 -4.06
CA MET A 125 -11.53 -15.03 -4.93
C MET A 125 -13.04 -15.05 -5.20
N ARG A 126 -13.84 -14.21 -4.53
CA ARG A 126 -15.28 -14.15 -4.74
C ARG A 126 -15.66 -13.15 -5.84
N PRO A 127 -16.77 -13.37 -6.56
CA PRO A 127 -17.26 -12.41 -7.54
C PRO A 127 -17.52 -11.04 -6.90
N GLN A 128 -17.07 -9.96 -7.55
CA GLN A 128 -17.26 -8.59 -7.07
C GLN A 128 -18.07 -7.77 -8.07
N THR A 129 -18.90 -6.87 -7.54
CA THR A 129 -19.61 -5.88 -8.35
C THR A 129 -18.60 -4.95 -9.02
N GLY A 130 -18.61 -4.89 -10.34
CA GLY A 130 -17.62 -4.12 -11.12
C GLY A 130 -16.48 -4.94 -11.72
N GLY A 131 -16.44 -6.25 -11.45
CA GLY A 131 -15.45 -7.22 -11.96
C GLY A 131 -14.31 -7.49 -10.98
N ALA A 132 -13.24 -8.17 -11.42
CA ALA A 132 -12.16 -8.60 -10.51
C ALA A 132 -11.61 -7.46 -9.61
N PRO A 133 -11.41 -7.70 -8.31
CA PRO A 133 -10.92 -6.70 -7.38
C PRO A 133 -9.42 -6.45 -7.54
N VAL A 134 -8.93 -5.37 -6.92
CA VAL A 134 -7.50 -5.16 -6.68
C VAL A 134 -7.16 -5.78 -5.32
N LEU A 135 -6.31 -6.80 -5.32
CA LEU A 135 -5.77 -7.44 -4.12
C LEU A 135 -4.40 -6.86 -3.80
N LEU A 136 -4.32 -6.08 -2.72
CA LEU A 136 -3.07 -5.56 -2.17
C LEU A 136 -2.57 -6.51 -1.07
N ILE A 137 -1.42 -7.13 -1.30
CA ILE A 137 -0.67 -7.89 -0.30
C ILE A 137 0.46 -7.00 0.21
N ASP A 138 0.24 -6.38 1.37
CA ASP A 138 1.07 -5.28 1.87
C ASP A 138 2.11 -5.78 2.87
N GLU A 139 3.37 -5.36 2.71
CA GLU A 139 4.52 -5.74 3.57
C GLU A 139 4.78 -7.25 3.64
N ILE A 140 4.80 -7.92 2.48
CA ILE A 140 4.95 -9.40 2.40
C ILE A 140 6.23 -9.90 3.10
N ASP A 141 7.27 -9.07 3.17
CA ASP A 141 8.50 -9.29 3.91
C ASP A 141 8.34 -9.38 5.43
N ARG A 142 7.13 -9.24 5.98
CA ARG A 142 6.86 -9.46 7.41
C ARG A 142 6.26 -10.82 7.74
N THR A 143 5.91 -11.62 6.74
CA THR A 143 5.39 -12.98 6.96
C THR A 143 6.50 -13.99 7.22
N ASP A 144 6.16 -15.26 7.41
CA ASP A 144 7.10 -16.37 7.44
C ASP A 144 7.08 -17.17 6.11
N ALA A 145 8.08 -18.03 5.91
CA ALA A 145 8.21 -18.81 4.68
C ALA A 145 7.02 -19.77 4.39
N PRO A 146 6.40 -20.43 5.39
CA PRO A 146 5.19 -21.22 5.18
C PRO A 146 4.05 -20.41 4.56
N PHE A 147 3.82 -19.19 5.06
CA PHE A 147 2.76 -18.33 4.53
C PHE A 147 3.06 -17.87 3.09
N GLU A 148 4.31 -17.53 2.77
CA GLU A 148 4.70 -17.21 1.39
C GLU A 148 4.46 -18.36 0.41
N ALA A 149 4.75 -19.60 0.82
CA ALA A 149 4.50 -20.78 0.01
C ALA A 149 2.99 -21.00 -0.22
N PHE A 150 2.18 -20.80 0.82
CA PHE A 150 0.73 -20.83 0.73
C PHE A 150 0.19 -19.74 -0.21
N LEU A 151 0.68 -18.50 -0.10
CA LEU A 151 0.29 -17.42 -1.01
C LEU A 151 0.66 -17.74 -2.46
N LEU A 152 1.82 -18.33 -2.70
CA LEU A 152 2.26 -18.72 -4.03
C LEU A 152 1.30 -19.73 -4.68
N GLU A 153 0.80 -20.69 -3.90
CA GLU A 153 -0.24 -21.64 -4.34
C GLU A 153 -1.53 -20.89 -4.69
N ALA A 154 -2.02 -20.07 -3.77
CA ALA A 154 -3.27 -19.31 -3.96
C ALA A 154 -3.23 -18.39 -5.18
N LEU A 155 -2.09 -17.73 -5.43
CA LEU A 155 -1.88 -16.81 -6.55
C LEU A 155 -1.62 -17.52 -7.89
N SER A 156 -1.27 -18.83 -7.88
CA SER A 156 -1.02 -19.58 -9.11
C SER A 156 -2.32 -19.94 -9.82
N ASP A 157 -3.33 -20.37 -9.08
CA ASP A 157 -4.63 -20.77 -9.62
C ASP A 157 -5.76 -19.76 -9.34
N PHE A 158 -5.45 -18.68 -8.62
CA PHE A 158 -6.42 -17.71 -8.08
C PHE A 158 -7.57 -18.43 -7.38
N ALA A 159 -7.20 -19.34 -6.48
CA ALA A 159 -8.13 -20.20 -5.77
C ALA A 159 -7.67 -20.43 -4.32
N VAL A 160 -8.62 -20.66 -3.44
CA VAL A 160 -8.40 -21.04 -2.05
C VAL A 160 -9.25 -22.25 -1.72
N THR A 161 -8.76 -23.15 -0.87
CA THR A 161 -9.51 -24.34 -0.46
C THR A 161 -9.95 -24.22 0.98
N ILE A 162 -11.25 -24.39 1.20
CA ILE A 162 -11.87 -24.49 2.52
C ILE A 162 -12.22 -25.97 2.72
N PRO A 163 -11.67 -26.67 3.73
CA PRO A 163 -11.92 -28.09 3.94
C PRO A 163 -13.40 -28.50 3.90
N GLU A 164 -14.28 -27.67 4.47
CA GLU A 164 -15.72 -27.94 4.53
C GLU A 164 -16.49 -27.55 3.26
N LEU A 165 -16.02 -26.55 2.50
CA LEU A 165 -16.74 -26.00 1.34
C LEU A 165 -16.10 -26.35 -0.02
N GLY A 166 -14.91 -26.95 0.00
CA GLY A 166 -14.11 -27.25 -1.18
C GLY A 166 -13.32 -26.04 -1.70
N THR A 167 -12.88 -26.14 -2.95
CA THR A 167 -12.06 -25.12 -3.61
C THR A 167 -12.93 -24.02 -4.21
N ILE A 168 -12.63 -22.78 -3.83
CA ILE A 168 -13.27 -21.57 -4.33
C ILE A 168 -12.27 -20.87 -5.24
N LYS A 169 -12.64 -20.73 -6.51
CA LYS A 169 -11.80 -20.13 -7.56
C LYS A 169 -12.40 -18.81 -8.04
N ALA A 170 -11.54 -17.82 -8.22
CA ALA A 170 -11.90 -16.53 -8.80
C ALA A 170 -12.45 -16.73 -10.23
N PRO A 171 -13.64 -16.20 -10.55
CA PRO A 171 -14.16 -16.24 -11.92
C PRO A 171 -13.26 -15.48 -12.90
N GLU A 172 -12.68 -14.38 -12.44
CA GLU A 172 -11.70 -13.55 -13.12
C GLU A 172 -10.55 -13.28 -12.14
N PRO A 173 -9.28 -13.45 -12.53
CA PRO A 173 -8.14 -13.21 -11.66
C PRO A 173 -8.13 -11.78 -11.07
N PRO A 174 -7.95 -11.61 -9.75
CA PRO A 174 -7.75 -10.29 -9.15
C PRO A 174 -6.50 -9.61 -9.70
N ILE A 175 -6.50 -8.28 -9.72
CA ILE A 175 -5.30 -7.48 -9.98
C ILE A 175 -4.46 -7.50 -8.70
N VAL A 176 -3.34 -8.22 -8.73
CA VAL A 176 -2.52 -8.43 -7.52
C VAL A 176 -1.34 -7.47 -7.47
N ILE A 177 -1.22 -6.77 -6.35
CA ILE A 177 -0.09 -5.88 -6.05
C ILE A 177 0.52 -6.31 -4.73
N LEU A 178 1.80 -6.67 -4.75
CA LEU A 178 2.58 -7.02 -3.57
C LEU A 178 3.52 -5.86 -3.25
N THR A 179 3.66 -5.52 -1.97
CA THR A 179 4.62 -4.50 -1.52
C THR A 179 5.62 -5.08 -0.51
N SER A 180 6.83 -4.56 -0.52
CA SER A 180 7.85 -4.89 0.48
C SER A 180 8.72 -3.67 0.82
N ASN A 181 9.04 -3.53 2.10
CA ASN A 181 10.00 -2.53 2.60
C ASN A 181 11.42 -3.11 2.72
N ARG A 182 11.65 -4.32 2.22
CA ARG A 182 12.92 -5.06 2.28
C ARG A 182 13.45 -5.23 3.71
N THR A 183 12.57 -5.42 4.71
CA THR A 183 13.00 -5.77 6.08
C THR A 183 13.60 -7.17 6.15
N ARG A 184 13.16 -8.06 5.26
CA ARG A 184 13.80 -9.35 4.97
C ARG A 184 13.69 -9.66 3.48
N GLU A 185 14.48 -10.63 3.04
CA GLU A 185 14.37 -11.12 1.67
C GLU A 185 13.12 -12.00 1.49
N VAL A 186 12.28 -11.62 0.53
CA VAL A 186 11.13 -12.39 0.06
C VAL A 186 11.61 -13.56 -0.80
N HIS A 187 10.95 -14.71 -0.69
CA HIS A 187 11.34 -15.93 -1.38
C HIS A 187 11.36 -15.73 -2.91
N ASP A 188 12.45 -16.18 -3.54
CA ASP A 188 12.71 -16.03 -4.98
C ASP A 188 11.61 -16.64 -5.88
N ALA A 189 10.91 -17.68 -5.41
CA ALA A 189 9.78 -18.28 -6.12
C ALA A 189 8.63 -17.27 -6.32
N LEU A 190 8.33 -16.45 -5.32
CA LEU A 190 7.31 -15.40 -5.41
C LEU A 190 7.76 -14.30 -6.36
N LYS A 191 9.02 -13.84 -6.25
CA LYS A 191 9.61 -12.82 -7.14
C LYS A 191 9.50 -13.22 -8.61
N ARG A 192 9.84 -14.48 -8.94
CA ARG A 192 9.81 -15.01 -10.31
C ARG A 192 8.41 -15.08 -10.94
N ARG A 193 7.36 -15.17 -10.12
CA ARG A 193 5.97 -15.17 -10.60
C ARG A 193 5.41 -13.76 -10.83
N CYS A 194 6.06 -12.73 -10.30
CA CYS A 194 5.64 -11.34 -10.43
C CYS A 194 6.39 -10.59 -11.54
N LEU A 195 5.82 -9.46 -11.95
CA LEU A 195 6.57 -8.38 -12.58
C LEU A 195 7.14 -7.49 -11.48
N TYR A 196 8.45 -7.28 -11.51
CA TYR A 196 9.18 -6.59 -10.45
C TYR A 196 9.43 -5.12 -10.79
N HIS A 197 9.29 -4.24 -9.80
CA HIS A 197 9.75 -2.86 -9.88
C HIS A 197 10.30 -2.35 -8.55
N TRP A 198 11.47 -1.73 -8.61
CA TRP A 198 12.07 -1.03 -7.46
C TRP A 198 11.55 0.42 -7.40
N VAL A 199 10.89 0.79 -6.31
CA VAL A 199 10.35 2.12 -6.07
C VAL A 199 11.30 2.91 -5.18
N ASP A 200 12.16 3.69 -5.82
CA ASP A 200 13.10 4.61 -5.17
C ASP A 200 12.46 5.98 -4.88
N TYR A 201 13.17 6.81 -4.10
CA TYR A 201 12.81 8.21 -3.91
C TYR A 201 12.70 8.93 -5.26
N PRO A 202 11.70 9.81 -5.44
CA PRO A 202 11.55 10.60 -6.64
C PRO A 202 12.69 11.59 -6.85
N ALA A 203 12.98 11.88 -8.11
CA ALA A 203 13.78 13.05 -8.47
C ALA A 203 13.03 14.33 -8.11
N PHE A 204 13.76 15.43 -7.93
CA PHE A 204 13.23 16.76 -7.53
C PHE A 204 11.92 17.15 -8.23
N GLU A 205 11.90 17.20 -9.56
CA GLU A 205 10.71 17.58 -10.33
C GLU A 205 9.52 16.66 -10.07
N ARG A 206 9.76 15.34 -10.00
CA ARG A 206 8.70 14.37 -9.73
C ARG A 206 8.16 14.50 -8.30
N GLU A 207 9.01 14.83 -7.34
CA GLU A 207 8.57 15.04 -5.96
C GLU A 207 7.75 16.32 -5.80
N ILE A 208 8.09 17.37 -6.57
CA ILE A 208 7.25 18.57 -6.68
C ILE A 208 5.89 18.21 -7.25
N ASP A 209 5.84 17.46 -8.36
CA ASP A 209 4.55 17.04 -8.96
C ASP A 209 3.71 16.24 -7.97
N ILE A 210 4.33 15.33 -7.21
CA ILE A 210 3.66 14.55 -6.16
C ILE A 210 3.12 15.49 -5.07
N LEU A 211 3.94 16.44 -4.62
CA LEU A 211 3.55 17.36 -3.57
C LEU A 211 2.39 18.26 -4.01
N GLN A 212 2.44 18.79 -5.23
CA GLN A 212 1.37 19.61 -5.80
C GLN A 212 0.05 18.85 -5.95
N ALA A 213 0.11 17.57 -6.35
CA ALA A 213 -1.09 16.72 -6.41
C ALA A 213 -1.70 16.48 -5.01
N ARG A 214 -0.90 16.48 -3.94
CA ARG A 214 -1.33 16.12 -2.58
C ARG A 214 -1.57 17.28 -1.63
N ALA A 215 -1.01 18.44 -1.95
CA ALA A 215 -1.11 19.69 -1.22
C ALA A 215 -1.15 20.86 -2.23
N PRO A 216 -2.21 20.96 -3.05
CA PRO A 216 -2.32 21.97 -4.11
C PRO A 216 -2.38 23.41 -3.57
N GLU A 217 -2.66 23.59 -2.29
CA GLU A 217 -2.66 24.89 -1.63
C GLU A 217 -1.26 25.43 -1.33
N ALA A 218 -0.22 24.59 -1.38
CA ALA A 218 1.16 25.02 -1.18
C ALA A 218 1.64 25.91 -2.32
N SER A 219 2.25 27.04 -1.99
CA SER A 219 2.89 27.91 -2.99
C SER A 219 4.04 27.17 -3.68
N ALA A 220 4.30 27.51 -4.95
CA ALA A 220 5.38 26.88 -5.70
C ALA A 220 6.74 27.04 -5.00
N ASP A 221 6.98 28.19 -4.38
CA ASP A 221 8.22 28.47 -3.64
C ASP A 221 8.33 27.60 -2.39
N LEU A 222 7.24 27.48 -1.60
CA LEU A 222 7.22 26.61 -0.43
C LEU A 222 7.42 25.15 -0.83
N SER A 223 6.74 24.67 -1.88
CA SER A 223 6.92 23.31 -2.39
C SER A 223 8.37 23.03 -2.78
N ARG A 224 9.01 23.96 -3.51
CA ARG A 224 10.42 23.83 -3.89
C ARG A 224 11.35 23.79 -2.68
N GLN A 225 11.13 24.68 -1.71
CA GLN A 225 11.92 24.73 -0.47
C GLN A 225 11.78 23.43 0.34
N VAL A 226 10.55 22.94 0.52
CA VAL A 226 10.24 21.70 1.24
C VAL A 226 10.92 20.50 0.57
N VAL A 227 10.73 20.32 -0.74
CA VAL A 227 11.32 19.19 -1.47
C VAL A 227 12.85 19.27 -1.44
N ALA A 228 13.43 20.44 -1.69
CA ALA A 228 14.88 20.62 -1.67
C ALA A 228 15.48 20.29 -0.30
N PHE A 229 14.84 20.78 0.76
CA PHE A 229 15.27 20.52 2.13
C PHE A 229 15.21 19.02 2.46
N VAL A 230 14.09 18.35 2.18
CA VAL A 230 13.94 16.91 2.45
C VAL A 230 14.93 16.09 1.63
N GLN A 231 15.16 16.41 0.35
CA GLN A 231 16.13 15.67 -0.46
C GLN A 231 17.56 15.80 0.05
N LYS A 232 17.99 17.01 0.45
CA LYS A 232 19.29 17.18 1.10
C LYS A 232 19.36 16.43 2.43
N LEU A 233 18.27 16.42 3.20
CA LEU A 233 18.17 15.69 4.46
C LEU A 233 18.33 14.16 4.24
N ARG A 234 17.79 13.59 3.16
CA ARG A 234 18.02 12.17 2.78
C ARG A 234 19.48 11.84 2.44
N GLY A 235 20.28 12.85 2.10
CA GLY A 235 21.72 12.72 1.87
C GLY A 235 22.57 12.71 3.14
N LYS A 236 21.99 13.00 4.31
CA LYS A 236 22.68 12.97 5.60
C LYS A 236 22.67 11.56 6.22
N ASP A 237 23.53 11.37 7.20
CA ASP A 237 23.61 10.15 8.01
C ASP A 237 22.52 10.17 9.11
N LEU A 238 21.30 9.81 8.69
CA LEU A 238 20.13 9.69 9.56
C LEU A 238 19.85 8.22 9.84
N PHE A 239 19.32 7.95 11.03
CA PHE A 239 18.86 6.60 11.36
C PHE A 239 17.73 6.16 10.42
N LYS A 240 16.78 7.04 10.15
CA LYS A 240 15.72 6.81 9.17
C LYS A 240 15.52 8.02 8.29
N LYS A 241 15.72 7.82 6.99
CA LYS A 241 15.51 8.86 5.99
C LYS A 241 14.02 9.16 5.83
N PRO A 242 13.62 10.44 5.74
CA PRO A 242 12.23 10.80 5.48
C PRO A 242 11.81 10.35 4.07
N GLY A 243 10.63 9.74 3.95
CA GLY A 243 10.04 9.38 2.67
C GLY A 243 9.26 10.52 2.03
N VAL A 244 8.53 10.20 0.96
CA VAL A 244 7.64 11.16 0.29
C VAL A 244 6.40 11.44 1.15
N ALA A 245 5.95 10.45 1.92
CA ALA A 245 4.89 10.62 2.90
C ALA A 245 5.25 11.74 3.90
N GLU A 246 6.46 11.70 4.48
CA GLU A 246 6.95 12.74 5.38
C GLU A 246 7.08 14.11 4.68
N THR A 247 7.47 14.17 3.41
CA THR A 247 7.47 15.42 2.62
C THR A 247 6.07 16.04 2.53
N ILE A 248 5.06 15.23 2.19
CA ILE A 248 3.67 15.67 2.06
C ILE A 248 3.12 16.11 3.42
N ASP A 249 3.34 15.31 4.46
CA ASP A 249 2.85 15.61 5.81
C ASP A 249 3.46 16.91 6.33
N TRP A 250 4.76 17.14 6.10
CA TRP A 250 5.42 18.37 6.50
C TRP A 250 4.89 19.60 5.78
N ALA A 251 4.66 19.52 4.47
CA ALA A 251 4.03 20.60 3.73
C ALA A 251 2.62 20.93 4.27
N LYS A 252 1.83 19.92 4.62
CA LYS A 252 0.52 20.10 5.26
C LYS A 252 0.63 20.75 6.65
N CYS A 253 1.65 20.38 7.44
CA CYS A 253 1.93 21.06 8.71
C CYS A 253 2.27 22.54 8.50
N LEU A 254 3.09 22.87 7.50
CA LEU A 254 3.46 24.25 7.18
C LEU A 254 2.25 25.06 6.72
N LEU A 255 1.39 24.48 5.88
CA LEU A 255 0.12 25.08 5.47
C LEU A 255 -0.82 25.34 6.66
N ALA A 256 -0.92 24.38 7.58
CA ALA A 256 -1.75 24.53 8.78
C ALA A 256 -1.23 25.61 9.75
N LEU A 257 0.04 26.00 9.63
CA LEU A 257 0.68 27.07 10.38
C LEU A 257 0.70 28.41 9.61
N ASP A 258 0.00 28.49 8.46
CA ASP A 258 -0.02 29.65 7.55
C ASP A 258 1.40 30.09 7.13
N MET A 259 2.33 29.14 7.02
CA MET A 259 3.71 29.41 6.62
C MET A 259 3.83 29.44 5.10
N MET A 260 4.38 30.54 4.58
CA MET A 260 4.59 30.74 3.14
C MET A 260 6.01 30.40 2.68
N GLU A 261 6.97 30.38 3.60
CA GLU A 261 8.39 30.11 3.36
C GLU A 261 9.02 29.41 4.56
N LEU A 262 10.11 28.68 4.32
CA LEU A 262 10.91 28.07 5.38
C LEU A 262 11.79 29.11 6.08
N SER A 263 11.80 29.06 7.42
CA SER A 263 12.78 29.78 8.25
C SER A 263 13.43 28.81 9.24
N PRO A 264 14.63 29.12 9.78
CA PRO A 264 15.30 28.24 10.74
C PRO A 264 14.43 27.90 11.96
N GLN A 265 13.65 28.89 12.45
CA GLN A 265 12.75 28.69 13.59
C GLN A 265 11.60 27.74 13.23
N VAL A 266 10.96 27.96 12.08
CA VAL A 266 9.84 27.13 11.60
C VAL A 266 10.29 25.69 11.35
N ILE A 267 11.48 25.51 10.78
CA ILE A 267 12.07 24.17 10.62
C ILE A 267 12.24 23.53 11.99
N ALA A 268 12.93 24.19 12.93
CA ALA A 268 13.16 23.65 14.27
C ALA A 268 11.85 23.25 14.98
N ASP A 269 10.82 24.10 14.90
CA ASP A 269 9.51 23.86 15.51
C ASP A 269 8.73 22.72 14.84
N THR A 270 9.09 22.34 13.61
CA THR A 270 8.36 21.33 12.80
C THR A 270 9.21 20.11 12.42
N LEU A 271 10.46 20.00 12.89
CA LEU A 271 11.35 18.87 12.58
C LEU A 271 10.73 17.50 12.91
N GLY A 272 9.89 17.44 13.95
CA GLY A 272 9.15 16.22 14.33
C GLY A 272 8.16 15.72 13.27
N ALA A 273 7.79 16.55 12.28
CA ALA A 273 6.97 16.14 11.14
C ALA A 273 7.77 15.22 10.20
N ILE A 274 9.06 15.51 9.98
CA ILE A 274 9.93 14.80 9.03
C ILE A 274 10.87 13.78 9.67
N LEU A 275 11.29 13.99 10.92
CA LEU A 275 12.18 13.10 11.66
C LEU A 275 11.48 12.50 12.87
N LYS A 276 11.65 11.19 13.09
CA LYS A 276 10.98 10.44 14.16
C LYS A 276 11.92 9.95 15.26
N TYR A 277 13.23 10.14 15.09
CA TYR A 277 14.25 9.71 16.03
C TYR A 277 14.83 10.92 16.76
N GLN A 278 14.89 10.85 18.09
CA GLN A 278 15.34 11.95 18.93
C GLN A 278 16.78 12.37 18.60
N ASP A 279 17.67 11.40 18.34
CA ASP A 279 19.06 11.65 17.96
C ASP A 279 19.15 12.39 16.62
N ASP A 280 18.30 12.03 15.65
CA ASP A 280 18.24 12.72 14.35
C ASP A 280 17.73 14.16 14.50
N ILE A 281 16.72 14.37 15.36
CA ILE A 281 16.17 15.71 15.65
C ILE A 281 17.25 16.58 16.32
N GLN A 282 17.90 16.09 17.38
CA GLN A 282 18.95 16.82 18.10
C GLN A 282 20.14 17.18 17.21
N ARG A 283 20.50 16.31 16.26
CA ARG A 283 21.55 16.61 15.26
C ARG A 283 21.16 17.75 14.32
N MET A 284 19.87 17.91 14.05
CA MET A 284 19.35 18.95 13.17
C MET A 284 19.04 20.27 13.90
N GLU A 285 18.86 20.23 15.22
CA GLU A 285 18.69 21.43 16.04
C GLU A 285 19.93 22.35 15.98
N GLY A 286 19.70 23.65 16.19
CA GLY A 286 20.78 24.66 16.19
C GLY A 286 21.23 25.09 14.80
N SER A 287 22.55 25.11 14.55
CA SER A 287 23.11 25.68 13.32
C SER A 287 22.99 24.78 12.09
N GLU A 288 22.70 23.49 12.24
CA GLU A 288 22.66 22.54 11.12
C GLU A 288 21.43 22.72 10.24
N ALA A 289 20.23 22.87 10.82
CA ALA A 289 19.02 23.20 10.05
C ALA A 289 19.17 24.52 9.29
N LYS A 290 19.79 25.53 9.92
CA LYS A 290 20.08 26.81 9.28
C LYS A 290 21.04 26.64 8.11
N ARG A 291 22.16 25.92 8.30
CA ARG A 291 23.13 25.64 7.23
C ARG A 291 22.48 24.94 6.05
N LEU A 292 21.65 23.94 6.33
CA LEU A 292 20.93 23.19 5.29
C LEU A 292 19.96 24.10 4.52
N LEU A 293 19.23 24.98 5.22
CA LEU A 293 18.35 25.95 4.59
C LEU A 293 19.12 26.97 3.74
N ASP A 294 20.27 27.46 4.22
CA ASP A 294 21.12 28.39 3.46
C ASP A 294 21.62 27.75 2.16
N GLU A 295 22.00 26.47 2.19
CA GLU A 295 22.35 25.70 0.99
C GLU A 295 21.16 25.52 0.03
N VAL A 296 19.97 25.21 0.55
CA VAL A 296 18.73 25.12 -0.26
C VAL A 296 18.45 26.43 -0.98
N ASN A 297 18.50 27.56 -0.26
CA ASN A 297 18.20 28.87 -0.83
C ASN A 297 19.23 29.28 -1.89
N ALA A 298 20.51 28.91 -1.71
CA ALA A 298 21.55 29.18 -2.69
C ALA A 298 21.34 28.41 -4.01
N GLU A 299 20.84 27.16 -3.95
CA GLU A 299 20.54 26.34 -5.13
C GLU A 299 19.23 26.71 -5.83
N LEU A 300 18.25 27.20 -5.07
CA LEU A 300 16.96 27.62 -5.62
C LEU A 300 16.97 29.04 -6.22
N SER A 301 17.97 29.86 -5.86
CA SER A 301 18.13 31.20 -6.43
C SER A 301 18.48 31.10 -7.92
N PRO A 302 17.76 31.77 -8.83
CA PRO A 302 18.12 31.79 -10.24
C PRO A 302 19.49 32.47 -10.40
N ALA A 303 20.38 31.84 -11.17
CA ALA A 303 21.66 32.41 -11.59
C ALA A 303 21.47 33.66 -12.47
#